data_AF-A0AAN0IL31-F1
#
_entry.id   AF-A0AAN0IL31-F1
#
_cell.length_a   1.000
_cell.length_b   1.000
_cell.length_c   1.000
_cell.angle_alpha   90.00
_cell.angle_beta   90.00
_cell.angle_gamma   90.00
#
_symmetry.space_group_name_H-M   'P 1'
#
loop_
_entity.id
_entity.type
_entity.pdbx_description
1 polymer ?
#
loop_
_entity_poly.entity_id
_entity_poly.type
_entity_poly.pdbx_seq_one_letter_code
_entity_poly.pdbx_strand_id
1 'polypeptide(L)'
;DHQSGVLADPIHQPQMYVEETLHLLDLIQNMSLVEADIEENLKVANDLKTALRTQPLSFVLQFIDMNGLEYLLDFLRSMNNDVRQSQLHYIILGSIKALMNNSDGRAHVLAHPTGITVIAQSLKTNNNKIKILTLEILGAVCLVPGGHKKVLNSMVHFQQFACERTRFQTVVMDLARSLDEDDSDSAALQVAVLSFLNALINYKAGEESLEFRLHLRYEFLMLGIQPIIARLRFLAIPQLIKHIEIFEFVRIEDEKEFTAQLNIVS
;
A
#
# COMPACT_ATOMS: atom_id res chain seq x y z
N ASP A 1 17.38 30.84 39.35
CA ASP A 1 17.88 29.56 38.80
C ASP A 1 17.19 28.37 39.42
N HIS A 2 16.15 27.87 38.76
CA HIS A 2 15.70 26.48 38.89
C HIS A 2 14.90 26.12 37.63
N GLN A 3 15.62 25.89 36.53
CA GLN A 3 15.13 25.07 35.43
C GLN A 3 15.39 23.62 35.82
N SER A 4 14.44 23.02 36.55
CA SER A 4 14.28 21.58 36.59
C SER A 4 13.82 21.14 35.21
N GLY A 5 14.76 20.63 34.40
CA GLY A 5 14.47 20.00 33.12
C GLY A 5 13.53 18.83 33.36
N VAL A 6 12.27 19.00 32.97
CA VAL A 6 11.34 17.88 32.80
C VAL A 6 11.96 17.02 31.71
N LEU A 7 12.54 15.88 32.09
CA LEU A 7 12.92 14.84 31.13
C LEU A 7 11.66 14.54 30.31
N ALA A 8 11.66 14.96 29.04
CA ALA A 8 10.54 14.72 28.15
C ALA A 8 10.33 13.20 28.10
N ASP A 9 9.11 12.76 28.42
CA ASP A 9 8.71 11.35 28.42
C ASP A 9 9.23 10.69 27.14
N PRO A 10 9.99 9.57 27.24
CA PRO A 10 10.69 8.95 26.11
C PRO A 10 9.80 8.66 24.90
N ILE A 11 8.48 8.50 25.11
CA ILE A 11 7.45 8.31 24.06
C ILE A 11 7.37 9.51 23.09
N HIS A 12 7.86 10.69 23.48
CA HIS A 12 7.82 11.92 22.68
C HIS A 12 9.13 12.19 21.93
N GLN A 13 10.13 11.31 22.02
CA GLN A 13 11.44 11.52 21.43
C GLN A 13 11.60 10.68 20.15
N PRO A 14 11.66 11.29 18.95
CA PRO A 14 11.84 10.57 17.69
C PRO A 14 13.12 9.72 17.66
N GLN A 15 14.18 10.20 18.31
CA GLN A 15 15.49 9.53 18.34
C GLN A 15 15.40 8.09 18.87
N MET A 16 14.64 7.85 19.93
CA MET A 16 14.49 6.49 20.48
C MET A 16 13.89 5.53 19.46
N TYR A 17 12.88 5.98 18.71
CA TYR A 17 12.24 5.12 17.71
C TYR A 17 13.09 4.92 16.46
N VAL A 18 13.95 5.89 16.13
CA VAL A 18 14.94 5.75 15.06
C VAL A 18 15.99 4.71 15.43
N GLU A 19 16.54 4.81 16.64
CA GLU A 19 17.50 3.84 17.19
C GLU A 19 16.89 2.42 17.24
N GLU A 20 15.63 2.29 17.65
CA GLU A 20 14.96 0.99 17.64
C GLU A 20 14.71 0.46 16.22
N THR A 21 14.29 1.32 15.28
CA THR A 21 14.07 0.87 13.89
C THR A 21 15.39 0.36 13.28
N LEU A 22 16.50 1.01 13.62
CA LEU A 22 17.84 0.56 13.24
C LEU A 22 18.20 -0.78 13.90
N HIS A 23 17.93 -0.94 15.20
CA HIS A 23 18.13 -2.21 15.89
C HIS A 23 17.33 -3.36 15.26
N LEU A 24 16.05 -3.14 14.96
CA LEU A 24 15.22 -4.13 14.26
C LEU A 24 15.76 -4.48 12.87
N LEU A 25 16.28 -3.50 12.14
CA LEU A 25 16.94 -3.71 10.85
C LEU A 25 18.19 -4.59 11.01
N ASP A 26 19.03 -4.31 12.01
CA ASP A 26 20.23 -5.09 12.31
C ASP A 26 19.87 -6.54 12.68
N LEU A 27 18.81 -6.76 13.46
CA LEU A 27 18.35 -8.10 13.81
C LEU A 27 17.90 -8.91 12.59
N ILE A 28 17.24 -8.26 11.62
CA ILE A 28 16.84 -8.90 10.36
C ILE A 28 18.06 -9.27 9.53
N GLN A 29 18.97 -8.32 9.34
CA GLN A 29 20.13 -8.49 8.47
C GLN A 29 21.10 -9.56 9.01
N ASN A 30 21.19 -9.68 10.34
CA ASN A 30 22.01 -10.69 11.00
C ASN A 30 21.27 -12.01 11.28
N MET A 31 20.03 -12.17 10.80
CA MET A 31 19.19 -13.36 11.00
C MET A 31 18.97 -13.73 12.48
N SER A 32 19.09 -12.77 13.40
CA SER A 32 19.03 -12.97 14.85
C SER A 32 17.67 -12.65 15.46
N LEU A 33 16.68 -12.24 14.66
CA LEU A 33 15.30 -11.99 15.13
C LEU A 33 14.66 -13.19 15.86
N VAL A 34 15.13 -14.42 15.61
CA VAL A 34 14.61 -15.64 16.25
C VAL A 34 15.04 -15.75 17.72
N GLU A 35 16.13 -15.08 18.12
CA GLU A 35 16.68 -15.08 19.49
C GLU A 35 16.25 -13.84 20.31
N ALA A 36 15.63 -12.85 19.66
CA ALA A 36 15.26 -11.57 20.28
C ALA A 36 13.90 -11.65 21.01
N ASP A 37 13.66 -10.73 21.95
CA ASP A 37 12.36 -10.56 22.61
C ASP A 37 11.32 -10.00 21.62
N ILE A 38 10.65 -10.90 20.90
CA ILE A 38 9.68 -10.58 19.84
C ILE A 38 8.54 -9.71 20.39
N GLU A 39 8.13 -9.90 21.64
CA GLU A 39 7.03 -9.16 22.25
C GLU A 39 7.42 -7.70 22.51
N GLU A 40 8.61 -7.46 23.04
CA GLU A 40 9.15 -6.12 23.24
C GLU A 40 9.32 -5.37 21.90
N ASN A 41 9.93 -6.03 20.91
CA ASN A 41 10.11 -5.49 19.56
C ASN A 41 8.77 -5.10 18.90
N LEU A 42 7.75 -5.94 19.04
CA LEU A 42 6.41 -5.65 18.52
C LEU A 42 5.75 -4.48 19.25
N LYS A 43 5.97 -4.35 20.56
CA LYS A 43 5.44 -3.24 21.35
C LYS A 43 6.06 -1.92 20.90
N VAL A 44 7.38 -1.82 20.84
CA VAL A 44 8.05 -0.56 20.47
C VAL A 44 7.73 -0.15 19.03
N ALA A 45 7.67 -1.11 18.09
CA ALA A 45 7.24 -0.81 16.72
C ALA A 45 5.79 -0.29 16.66
N ASN A 46 4.88 -0.82 17.50
CA ASN A 46 3.51 -0.32 17.59
C ASN A 46 3.44 1.08 18.21
N ASP A 47 4.30 1.36 19.18
CA ASP A 47 4.42 2.68 19.80
C ASP A 47 4.91 3.70 18.78
N LEU A 48 5.90 3.36 17.93
CA LEU A 48 6.32 4.20 16.79
C LEU A 48 5.15 4.50 15.85
N LYS A 49 4.43 3.47 15.40
CA LYS A 49 3.25 3.64 14.53
C LYS A 49 2.22 4.59 15.15
N THR A 50 2.01 4.48 16.46
CA THR A 50 1.09 5.33 17.19
C THR A 50 1.63 6.75 17.29
N ALA A 51 2.91 6.92 17.63
CA ALA A 51 3.56 8.21 17.75
C ALA A 51 3.52 8.99 16.42
N LEU A 52 3.84 8.36 15.29
CA LEU A 52 3.76 8.99 13.96
C LEU A 52 2.34 9.46 13.60
N ARG A 53 1.31 8.87 14.21
CA ARG A 53 -0.10 9.24 14.00
C ARG A 53 -0.58 10.33 14.96
N THR A 54 -0.11 10.33 16.21
CA THR A 54 -0.70 11.14 17.29
C THR A 54 0.18 12.28 17.79
N GLN A 55 1.48 12.22 17.57
CA GLN A 55 2.42 13.27 17.98
C GLN A 55 2.36 14.48 17.04
N PRO A 56 2.79 15.68 17.49
CA PRO A 56 2.75 16.88 16.67
C PRO A 56 3.63 16.77 15.42
N LEU A 57 3.37 17.61 14.41
CA LEU A 57 4.15 17.67 13.18
C LEU A 57 5.66 17.78 13.42
N SER A 58 6.08 18.50 14.48
CA SER A 58 7.49 18.61 14.85
C SER A 58 8.16 17.26 15.12
N PHE A 59 7.44 16.30 15.73
CA PHE A 59 7.94 14.94 15.94
C PHE A 59 8.17 14.24 14.59
N VAL A 60 7.20 14.35 13.68
CA VAL A 60 7.24 13.73 12.35
C VAL A 60 8.41 14.27 11.53
N LEU A 61 8.60 15.59 11.50
CA LEU A 61 9.70 16.21 10.79
C LEU A 61 11.05 15.79 11.36
N GLN A 62 11.20 15.78 12.69
CA GLN A 62 12.42 15.31 13.34
C GLN A 62 12.71 13.82 13.05
N PHE A 63 11.69 12.96 13.03
CA PHE A 63 11.84 11.56 12.66
C PHE A 63 12.37 11.40 11.23
N ILE A 64 11.84 12.20 10.29
CA ILE A 64 12.32 12.22 8.90
C ILE A 64 13.76 12.74 8.82
N ASP A 65 14.06 13.86 9.50
CA ASP A 65 15.40 14.47 9.51
C ASP A 65 16.48 13.52 10.06
N MET A 66 16.08 12.55 10.90
CA MET A 66 16.95 11.49 11.44
C MET A 66 17.01 10.22 10.57
N ASN A 67 16.58 10.29 9.30
CA ASN A 67 16.50 9.17 8.36
C ASN A 67 15.53 8.05 8.76
N GLY A 68 14.52 8.35 9.58
CA GLY A 68 13.58 7.34 10.06
C GLY A 68 12.79 6.67 8.92
N LEU A 69 12.47 7.40 7.84
CA LEU A 69 11.80 6.82 6.67
C LEU A 69 12.70 5.81 5.96
N GLU A 70 13.98 6.14 5.78
CA GLU A 70 14.98 5.30 5.12
C GLU A 70 15.10 3.97 5.86
N TYR A 71 15.19 3.99 7.20
CA TYR A 71 15.26 2.76 8.00
C TYR A 71 13.98 1.93 7.92
N LEU A 72 12.79 2.56 7.91
CA LEU A 72 11.53 1.82 7.69
C LEU A 72 11.51 1.14 6.32
N LEU A 73 12.01 1.81 5.27
CA LEU A 73 12.07 1.23 3.92
C LEU A 73 13.14 0.13 3.83
N ASP A 74 14.30 0.30 4.46
CA ASP A 74 15.36 -0.70 4.50
C ASP A 74 14.95 -1.95 5.28
N PHE A 75 14.17 -1.77 6.35
CA PHE A 75 13.52 -2.88 7.04
C PHE A 75 12.67 -3.69 6.07
N LEU A 76 11.78 -3.03 5.31
CA LEU A 76 10.90 -3.72 4.37
C LEU A 76 11.69 -4.44 3.25
N ARG A 77 12.79 -3.86 2.78
CA ARG A 77 13.69 -4.48 1.78
C ARG A 77 14.39 -5.72 2.32
N SER A 78 14.78 -5.69 3.59
CA SER A 78 15.64 -6.73 4.20
C SER A 78 14.86 -7.94 4.70
N MET A 79 13.52 -7.89 4.72
CA MET A 79 12.70 -8.97 5.28
C MET A 79 12.93 -10.32 4.60
N ASN A 80 13.27 -11.31 5.42
CA ASN A 80 13.18 -12.72 5.04
C ASN A 80 11.71 -13.17 4.93
N ASN A 81 11.48 -14.43 4.53
CA ASN A 81 10.12 -14.94 4.32
C ASN A 81 9.27 -14.92 5.60
N ASP A 82 9.84 -15.25 6.75
CA ASP A 82 9.11 -15.32 8.03
C ASP A 82 8.65 -13.93 8.47
N VAL A 83 9.57 -12.95 8.46
CA VAL A 83 9.25 -11.56 8.79
C VAL A 83 8.21 -11.00 7.83
N ARG A 84 8.28 -11.35 6.54
CA ARG A 84 7.30 -10.90 5.54
C ARG A 84 5.86 -11.37 5.84
N GLN A 85 5.69 -12.47 6.56
CA GLN A 85 4.38 -12.95 7.02
C GLN A 85 4.00 -12.43 8.41
N SER A 86 4.94 -11.80 9.12
CA SER A 86 4.81 -11.48 10.54
C SER A 86 4.02 -10.21 10.80
N GLN A 87 3.60 -10.05 12.07
CA GLN A 87 2.96 -8.84 12.56
C GLN A 87 3.89 -7.62 12.49
N LEU A 88 5.21 -7.81 12.57
CA LEU A 88 6.17 -6.72 12.50
C LEU A 88 6.13 -6.03 11.12
N HIS A 89 6.02 -6.79 10.03
CA HIS A 89 5.82 -6.24 8.68
C HIS A 89 4.56 -5.36 8.62
N TYR A 90 3.43 -5.83 9.17
CA TYR A 90 2.20 -5.04 9.23
C TYR A 90 2.39 -3.71 9.99
N ILE A 91 3.12 -3.74 11.10
CA ILE A 91 3.35 -2.56 11.93
C ILE A 91 4.29 -1.56 11.24
N ILE A 92 5.37 -2.02 10.63
CA ILE A 92 6.32 -1.17 9.90
C ILE A 92 5.64 -0.51 8.70
N LEU A 93 4.89 -1.28 7.91
CA LEU A 93 4.09 -0.73 6.82
C LEU A 93 3.03 0.25 7.33
N GLY A 94 2.41 -0.05 8.48
CA GLY A 94 1.46 0.83 9.15
C GLY A 94 2.08 2.13 9.65
N SER A 95 3.35 2.10 10.04
CA SER A 95 4.13 3.28 10.44
C SER A 95 4.36 4.20 9.24
N ILE A 96 4.69 3.64 8.08
CA ILE A 96 4.78 4.41 6.83
C ILE A 96 3.42 5.00 6.46
N LYS A 97 2.32 4.24 6.59
CA LYS A 97 0.96 4.80 6.37
C LYS A 97 0.66 5.96 7.31
N ALA A 98 0.99 5.83 8.60
CA ALA A 98 0.82 6.90 9.58
C ALA A 98 1.62 8.15 9.19
N LEU A 99 2.89 7.97 8.79
CA LEU A 99 3.75 9.04 8.27
C LEU A 99 3.11 9.77 7.07
N MET A 100 2.51 9.02 6.13
CA MET A 100 1.88 9.58 4.93
C MET A 100 0.54 10.30 5.18
N ASN A 101 -0.06 10.16 6.37
CA ASN A 101 -1.24 10.96 6.74
C ASN A 101 -0.88 12.43 6.95
N ASN A 102 0.41 12.75 7.11
CA ASN A 102 0.93 14.11 7.12
C ASN A 102 1.33 14.57 5.70
N SER A 103 1.15 15.85 5.38
CA SER A 103 1.54 16.43 4.07
C SER A 103 3.02 16.27 3.76
N ASP A 104 3.87 16.57 4.74
CA ASP A 104 5.33 16.57 4.62
C ASP A 104 5.84 15.13 4.61
N GLY A 105 5.34 14.26 5.51
CA GLY A 105 5.63 12.84 5.49
C GLY A 105 5.26 12.18 4.15
N ARG A 106 4.09 12.50 3.60
CA ARG A 106 3.68 12.05 2.26
C ARG A 106 4.60 12.59 1.16
N ALA A 107 4.98 13.87 1.22
CA ALA A 107 5.90 14.47 0.25
C ALA A 107 7.26 13.76 0.27
N HIS A 108 7.81 13.46 1.45
CA HIS A 108 9.05 12.70 1.60
C HIS A 108 8.96 11.28 1.03
N VAL A 109 7.89 10.54 1.33
CA VAL A 109 7.69 9.19 0.75
C VAL A 109 7.58 9.23 -0.78
N LEU A 110 6.88 10.23 -1.34
CA LEU A 110 6.76 10.40 -2.79
C LEU A 110 8.07 10.84 -3.43
N ALA A 111 8.87 11.66 -2.74
CA ALA A 111 10.18 12.10 -3.20
C ALA A 111 11.21 10.96 -3.17
N HIS A 112 11.08 10.01 -2.23
CA HIS A 112 12.01 8.89 -2.11
C HIS A 112 12.04 8.06 -3.41
N PRO A 113 13.23 7.81 -4.02
CA PRO A 113 13.34 7.21 -5.35
C PRO A 113 12.63 5.85 -5.51
N THR A 114 12.71 5.01 -4.48
CA THR A 114 12.14 3.65 -4.49
C THR A 114 11.05 3.46 -3.43
N GLY A 115 10.56 4.52 -2.79
CA GLY A 115 9.68 4.40 -1.61
C GLY A 115 8.38 3.66 -1.94
N ILE A 116 7.65 4.12 -2.95
CA ILE A 116 6.43 3.46 -3.43
C ILE A 116 6.70 2.04 -3.97
N THR A 117 7.87 1.82 -4.57
CA THR A 117 8.27 0.51 -5.09
C THR A 117 8.48 -0.51 -3.99
N VAL A 118 9.16 -0.14 -2.90
CA VAL A 118 9.34 -1.00 -1.73
C VAL A 118 8.00 -1.29 -1.04
N ILE A 119 7.14 -0.29 -0.92
CA ILE A 119 5.78 -0.48 -0.38
C ILE A 119 5.01 -1.50 -1.24
N ALA A 120 5.08 -1.41 -2.57
CA ALA A 120 4.39 -2.37 -3.44
C ALA A 120 4.90 -3.82 -3.28
N GLN A 121 6.18 -4.01 -2.92
CA GLN A 121 6.74 -5.35 -2.67
C GLN A 121 6.08 -6.08 -1.50
N SER A 122 5.45 -5.36 -0.57
CA SER A 122 4.66 -5.93 0.52
C SER A 122 3.48 -6.79 0.03
N LEU A 123 3.01 -6.63 -1.21
CA LEU A 123 1.99 -7.49 -1.83
C LEU A 123 2.43 -8.96 -1.96
N LYS A 124 3.74 -9.27 -1.90
CA LYS A 124 4.29 -10.63 -2.01
C LYS A 124 4.01 -11.51 -0.76
N THR A 125 3.46 -10.94 0.31
CA THR A 125 3.02 -11.67 1.50
C THR A 125 1.81 -12.58 1.21
N ASN A 126 1.51 -13.53 2.10
CA ASN A 126 0.24 -14.27 2.12
C ASN A 126 -0.76 -13.69 3.13
N ASN A 127 -0.34 -12.74 3.97
CA ASN A 127 -1.18 -12.14 4.98
C ASN A 127 -2.11 -11.06 4.37
N ASN A 128 -3.42 -11.34 4.36
CA ASN A 128 -4.43 -10.45 3.77
C ASN A 128 -4.43 -9.04 4.40
N LYS A 129 -4.17 -8.90 5.71
CA LYS A 129 -4.12 -7.58 6.38
C LYS A 129 -3.01 -6.68 5.85
N ILE A 130 -1.85 -7.27 5.53
CA ILE A 130 -0.73 -6.54 4.93
C ILE A 130 -1.05 -6.17 3.48
N LYS A 131 -1.68 -7.08 2.72
CA LYS A 131 -2.12 -6.78 1.34
C LYS A 131 -3.12 -5.63 1.30
N ILE A 132 -4.15 -5.67 2.17
CA ILE A 132 -5.12 -4.60 2.33
C ILE A 132 -4.42 -3.28 2.61
N LEU A 133 -3.55 -3.26 3.62
CA LEU A 133 -2.82 -2.05 4.00
C LEU A 133 -1.96 -1.50 2.85
N THR A 134 -1.31 -2.39 2.09
CA THR A 134 -0.52 -2.02 0.91
C THR A 134 -1.40 -1.40 -0.17
N LEU A 135 -2.52 -2.03 -0.49
CA LEU A 135 -3.47 -1.56 -1.52
C LEU A 135 -4.12 -0.23 -1.13
N GLU A 136 -4.42 -0.01 0.15
CA GLU A 136 -4.91 1.28 0.65
C GLU A 136 -3.89 2.40 0.47
N ILE A 137 -2.61 2.13 0.77
CA ILE A 137 -1.52 3.10 0.56
C ILE A 137 -1.38 3.41 -0.93
N LEU A 138 -1.26 2.38 -1.78
CA LEU A 138 -1.08 2.55 -3.23
C LEU A 138 -2.28 3.24 -3.87
N GLY A 139 -3.50 2.88 -3.47
CA GLY A 139 -4.73 3.52 -3.92
C GLY A 139 -4.79 5.01 -3.56
N ALA A 140 -4.44 5.37 -2.31
CA ALA A 140 -4.35 6.77 -1.91
C ALA A 140 -3.26 7.55 -2.68
N VAL A 141 -2.13 6.90 -2.98
CA VAL A 141 -1.06 7.51 -3.79
C VAL A 141 -1.51 7.77 -5.23
N CYS A 142 -2.40 6.97 -5.81
CA CYS A 142 -2.96 7.28 -7.15
C CYS A 142 -3.66 8.64 -7.21
N LEU A 143 -4.21 9.13 -6.09
CA LEU A 143 -5.02 10.35 -6.05
C LEU A 143 -4.17 11.64 -6.01
N VAL A 144 -2.92 11.55 -5.55
CA VAL A 144 -2.06 12.73 -5.34
C VAL A 144 -1.23 13.08 -6.58
N PRO A 145 -0.81 14.35 -6.76
CA PRO A 145 -0.01 14.77 -7.91
C PRO A 145 1.25 13.92 -8.09
N GLY A 146 1.46 13.40 -9.31
CA GLY A 146 2.60 12.53 -9.67
C GLY A 146 2.56 11.11 -9.09
N GLY A 147 1.64 10.79 -8.17
CA GLY A 147 1.59 9.52 -7.48
C GLY A 147 1.09 8.36 -8.36
N HIS A 148 0.07 8.58 -9.19
CA HIS A 148 -0.47 7.57 -10.12
C HIS A 148 0.60 6.93 -11.02
N LYS A 149 1.43 7.75 -11.68
CA LYS A 149 2.56 7.28 -12.49
C LYS A 149 3.58 6.48 -11.66
N LYS A 150 3.87 6.92 -10.42
CA LYS A 150 4.77 6.20 -9.51
C LYS A 150 4.23 4.83 -9.12
N VAL A 151 2.92 4.70 -8.89
CA VAL A 151 2.27 3.42 -8.60
C VAL A 151 2.37 2.48 -9.79
N LEU A 152 2.00 2.93 -11.00
CA LEU A 152 2.09 2.11 -12.21
C LEU A 152 3.52 1.60 -12.48
N ASN A 153 4.52 2.47 -12.32
CA ASN A 153 5.93 2.10 -12.42
C ASN A 153 6.34 1.11 -11.32
N SER A 154 5.87 1.32 -10.09
CA SER A 154 6.13 0.42 -8.97
C SER A 154 5.54 -0.97 -9.19
N MET A 155 4.38 -1.08 -9.84
CA MET A 155 3.80 -2.37 -10.21
C MET A 155 4.61 -3.08 -11.31
N VAL A 156 5.23 -2.34 -12.24
CA VAL A 156 6.19 -2.93 -13.21
C VAL A 156 7.43 -3.48 -12.48
N HIS A 157 7.94 -2.78 -11.47
CA HIS A 157 9.03 -3.31 -10.64
C HIS A 157 8.58 -4.49 -9.77
N PHE A 158 7.35 -4.44 -9.25
CA PHE A 158 6.75 -5.55 -8.51
C PHE A 158 6.66 -6.81 -9.38
N GLN A 159 6.31 -6.66 -10.66
CA GLN A 159 6.30 -7.77 -11.62
C GLN A 159 7.62 -8.56 -11.60
N GLN A 160 8.73 -7.82 -11.72
CA GLN A 160 10.08 -8.40 -11.72
C GLN A 160 10.41 -9.01 -10.35
N PHE A 161 10.14 -8.28 -9.27
CA PHE A 161 10.40 -8.72 -7.91
C PHE A 161 9.62 -9.99 -7.54
N ALA A 162 8.35 -10.07 -7.92
CA ALA A 162 7.48 -11.19 -7.64
C ALA A 162 7.63 -12.34 -8.65
N CYS A 163 8.46 -12.18 -9.69
CA CYS A 163 8.63 -13.12 -10.79
C CYS A 163 7.29 -13.49 -11.46
N GLU A 164 6.37 -12.52 -11.58
CA GLU A 164 5.08 -12.72 -12.22
C GLU A 164 5.10 -12.31 -13.70
N ARG A 165 4.19 -12.87 -14.49
CA ARG A 165 4.19 -12.64 -15.95
C ARG A 165 3.71 -11.25 -16.32
N THR A 166 2.82 -10.67 -15.52
CA THR A 166 2.26 -9.34 -15.71
C THR A 166 2.12 -8.64 -14.35
N ARG A 167 2.26 -7.31 -14.36
CA ARG A 167 2.35 -6.45 -13.16
C ARG A 167 1.15 -6.43 -12.20
N PHE A 168 0.05 -7.07 -12.55
CA PHE A 168 -1.17 -7.10 -11.72
C PHE A 168 -1.61 -8.53 -11.39
N GLN A 169 -0.79 -9.53 -11.72
CA GLN A 169 -1.17 -10.93 -11.59
C GLN A 169 -1.44 -11.30 -10.12
N THR A 170 -0.56 -10.95 -9.17
CA THR A 170 -0.81 -11.20 -7.74
C THR A 170 -2.12 -10.58 -7.28
N VAL A 171 -2.38 -9.31 -7.62
CA VAL A 171 -3.59 -8.57 -7.19
C VAL A 171 -4.87 -9.26 -7.66
N VAL A 172 -4.96 -9.63 -8.95
CA VAL A 172 -6.16 -10.27 -9.50
C VAL A 172 -6.31 -11.71 -9.01
N MET A 173 -5.21 -12.44 -8.84
CA MET A 173 -5.25 -13.82 -8.33
C MET A 173 -5.62 -13.85 -6.84
N ASP A 174 -5.18 -12.89 -6.05
CA ASP A 174 -5.59 -12.75 -4.65
C ASP A 174 -7.08 -12.45 -4.52
N LEU A 175 -7.59 -11.57 -5.39
CA LEU A 175 -9.04 -11.32 -5.49
C LEU A 175 -9.80 -12.61 -5.82
N ALA A 176 -9.30 -13.40 -6.77
CA ALA A 176 -9.91 -14.68 -7.13
C ALA A 176 -9.95 -15.66 -5.95
N ARG A 177 -8.81 -15.83 -5.25
CA ARG A 177 -8.71 -16.75 -4.10
C ARG A 177 -9.60 -16.33 -2.94
N SER A 178 -9.73 -15.03 -2.70
CA SER A 178 -10.60 -14.50 -1.64
C SER A 178 -12.09 -14.83 -1.83
N LEU A 179 -12.51 -15.32 -3.01
CA LEU A 179 -13.90 -15.76 -3.25
C LEU A 179 -14.24 -17.09 -2.59
N ASP A 180 -13.22 -17.87 -2.23
CA ASP A 180 -13.39 -19.20 -1.65
C ASP A 180 -13.23 -19.17 -0.11
N GLU A 181 -12.98 -17.99 0.46
CA GLU A 181 -12.79 -17.73 1.89
C GLU A 181 -13.93 -16.84 2.41
N ASP A 182 -14.68 -17.33 3.40
CA ASP A 182 -15.80 -16.59 4.03
C ASP A 182 -15.37 -15.99 5.38
N ASP A 183 -14.47 -15.00 5.31
CA ASP A 183 -13.95 -14.29 6.48
C ASP A 183 -13.86 -12.77 6.24
N SER A 184 -13.72 -12.02 7.34
CA SER A 184 -13.70 -10.55 7.29
C SER A 184 -12.49 -9.97 6.56
N ASP A 185 -11.33 -10.62 6.64
CA ASP A 185 -10.11 -10.14 5.97
C ASP A 185 -10.25 -10.37 4.46
N SER A 186 -10.84 -11.48 4.03
CA SER A 186 -11.16 -11.76 2.61
C SER A 186 -12.15 -10.74 2.04
N ALA A 187 -13.22 -10.43 2.77
CA ALA A 187 -14.16 -9.37 2.39
C ALA A 187 -13.48 -7.98 2.30
N ALA A 188 -12.60 -7.65 3.24
CA ALA A 188 -11.86 -6.40 3.24
C ALA A 188 -10.84 -6.33 2.08
N LEU A 189 -10.19 -7.46 1.75
CA LEU A 189 -9.28 -7.56 0.60
C LEU A 189 -10.02 -7.32 -0.71
N GLN A 190 -11.21 -7.90 -0.89
CA GLN A 190 -12.03 -7.69 -2.09
C GLN A 190 -12.35 -6.20 -2.30
N VAL A 191 -12.74 -5.50 -1.23
CA VAL A 191 -13.00 -4.06 -1.26
C VAL A 191 -11.72 -3.29 -1.59
N ALA A 192 -10.60 -3.60 -0.93
CA ALA A 192 -9.32 -2.93 -1.14
C ALA A 192 -8.81 -3.09 -2.57
N VAL A 193 -8.91 -4.29 -3.15
CA VAL A 193 -8.52 -4.55 -4.55
C VAL A 193 -9.41 -3.75 -5.50
N LEU A 194 -10.74 -3.86 -5.39
CA LEU A 194 -11.63 -3.14 -6.33
C LEU A 194 -11.50 -1.62 -6.21
N SER A 195 -11.28 -1.10 -5.01
CA SER A 195 -10.95 0.31 -4.78
C SER A 195 -9.65 0.71 -5.49
N PHE A 196 -8.59 -0.09 -5.33
CA PHE A 196 -7.30 0.13 -5.99
C PHE A 196 -7.39 0.07 -7.52
N LEU A 197 -8.11 -0.90 -8.08
CA LEU A 197 -8.28 -1.02 -9.54
C LEU A 197 -9.04 0.19 -10.10
N ASN A 198 -10.10 0.63 -9.44
CA ASN A 198 -10.79 1.87 -9.79
C ASN A 198 -9.86 3.09 -9.69
N ALA A 199 -8.99 3.13 -8.66
CA ALA A 199 -8.00 4.19 -8.52
C ALA A 199 -7.00 4.24 -9.69
N LEU A 200 -6.59 3.07 -10.21
CA LEU A 200 -5.70 2.98 -11.37
C LEU A 200 -6.37 3.41 -12.68
N ILE A 201 -7.61 2.96 -12.90
CA ILE A 201 -8.33 3.20 -14.16
C ILE A 201 -8.84 4.64 -14.24
N ASN A 202 -9.45 5.16 -13.18
CA ASN A 202 -10.33 6.32 -13.30
C ASN A 202 -9.64 7.66 -13.00
N TYR A 203 -8.45 7.65 -12.40
CA TYR A 203 -7.80 8.88 -11.95
C TYR A 203 -6.61 9.28 -12.83
N LYS A 204 -6.27 10.57 -12.81
CA LYS A 204 -5.13 11.16 -13.53
C LYS A 204 -5.22 10.87 -15.03
N ALA A 205 -4.30 10.06 -15.58
CA ALA A 205 -4.33 9.71 -17.00
C ALA A 205 -5.66 9.09 -17.43
N GLY A 206 -6.37 8.44 -16.50
CA GLY A 206 -7.70 7.92 -16.70
C GLY A 206 -8.79 8.99 -16.89
N GLU A 207 -8.65 10.17 -16.29
CA GLU A 207 -9.63 11.26 -16.43
C GLU A 207 -9.64 11.84 -17.85
N GLU A 208 -8.50 11.75 -18.55
CA GLU A 208 -8.26 12.47 -19.80
C GLU A 208 -8.16 11.56 -21.04
N SER A 209 -7.73 10.30 -20.89
CA SER A 209 -7.47 9.39 -22.02
C SER A 209 -8.28 8.11 -21.96
N LEU A 210 -9.19 7.96 -22.91
CA LEU A 210 -9.91 6.73 -23.16
C LEU A 210 -8.95 5.57 -23.48
N GLU A 211 -7.91 5.80 -24.30
CA GLU A 211 -6.97 4.72 -24.64
C GLU A 211 -6.25 4.18 -23.41
N PHE A 212 -5.89 5.07 -22.47
CA PHE A 212 -5.29 4.68 -21.21
C PHE A 212 -6.23 3.79 -20.37
N ARG A 213 -7.52 4.19 -20.24
CA ARG A 213 -8.52 3.40 -19.51
C ARG A 213 -8.75 2.04 -20.16
N LEU A 214 -8.89 2.01 -21.48
CA LEU A 214 -9.06 0.77 -22.25
C LEU A 214 -7.84 -0.16 -22.12
N HIS A 215 -6.63 0.39 -22.16
CA HIS A 215 -5.40 -0.38 -22.00
C HIS A 215 -5.34 -1.09 -20.64
N LEU A 216 -5.54 -0.36 -19.55
CA LEU A 216 -5.55 -0.94 -18.20
C LEU A 216 -6.69 -1.97 -18.03
N ARG A 217 -7.88 -1.66 -18.54
CA ARG A 217 -9.02 -2.57 -18.48
C ARG A 217 -8.70 -3.87 -19.22
N TYR A 218 -8.05 -3.80 -20.38
CA TYR A 218 -7.62 -4.98 -21.12
C TYR A 218 -6.60 -5.82 -20.35
N GLU A 219 -5.63 -5.21 -19.65
CA GLU A 219 -4.72 -5.95 -18.75
C GLU A 219 -5.49 -6.77 -17.70
N PHE A 220 -6.51 -6.19 -17.07
CA PHE A 220 -7.33 -6.91 -16.09
C PHE A 220 -8.22 -7.98 -16.73
N LEU A 221 -8.74 -7.74 -17.94
CA LEU A 221 -9.50 -8.74 -18.70
C LEU A 221 -8.63 -9.95 -19.04
N MET A 222 -7.38 -9.75 -19.45
CA MET A 222 -6.43 -10.84 -19.73
C MET A 222 -6.06 -11.65 -18.48
N LEU A 223 -6.21 -11.06 -17.29
CA LEU A 223 -6.08 -11.75 -16.01
C LEU A 223 -7.37 -12.45 -15.53
N GLY A 224 -8.46 -12.38 -16.31
CA GLY A 224 -9.71 -13.08 -16.00
C GLY A 224 -10.58 -12.37 -14.96
N ILE A 225 -10.52 -11.03 -14.87
CA ILE A 225 -11.26 -10.28 -13.83
C ILE A 225 -12.79 -10.37 -13.96
N GLN A 226 -13.32 -10.58 -15.17
CA GLN A 226 -14.77 -10.47 -15.42
C GLN A 226 -15.60 -11.57 -14.72
N PRO A 227 -15.23 -12.87 -14.79
CA PRO A 227 -15.87 -13.91 -13.99
C PRO A 227 -15.76 -13.67 -12.47
N ILE A 228 -14.64 -13.09 -12.01
CA ILE A 228 -14.43 -12.76 -10.59
C ILE A 228 -15.42 -11.69 -10.15
N ILE A 229 -15.56 -10.58 -10.90
CA ILE A 229 -16.54 -9.52 -10.62
C ILE A 229 -17.96 -10.05 -10.61
N ALA A 230 -18.30 -10.95 -11.54
CA ALA A 230 -19.63 -11.57 -11.56
C ALA A 230 -19.92 -12.35 -10.26
N ARG A 231 -18.93 -13.09 -9.72
CA ARG A 231 -19.04 -13.79 -8.43
C ARG A 231 -19.13 -12.83 -7.24
N LEU A 232 -18.31 -11.77 -7.22
CA LEU A 232 -18.28 -10.78 -6.13
C LEU A 232 -19.64 -10.10 -5.90
N ARG A 233 -20.45 -9.93 -6.95
CA ARG A 233 -21.82 -9.36 -6.83
C ARG A 233 -22.72 -10.17 -5.90
N PHE A 234 -22.55 -11.49 -5.85
CA PHE A 234 -23.39 -12.35 -5.02
C PHE A 234 -23.08 -12.27 -3.53
N LEU A 235 -21.92 -11.71 -3.14
CA LEU A 235 -21.54 -11.54 -1.74
C LEU A 235 -22.35 -10.44 -1.03
N ALA A 236 -23.05 -9.58 -1.79
CA ALA A 236 -23.92 -8.52 -1.27
C ALA A 236 -23.26 -7.54 -0.26
N ILE A 237 -21.94 -7.42 -0.27
CA ILE A 237 -21.18 -6.50 0.60
C ILE A 237 -21.38 -5.05 0.11
N PRO A 238 -21.97 -4.13 0.91
CA PRO A 238 -22.38 -2.82 0.41
C PRO A 238 -21.24 -1.97 -0.17
N GLN A 239 -20.06 -1.95 0.46
CA GLN A 239 -18.92 -1.18 -0.04
C GLN A 239 -18.32 -1.79 -1.30
N LEU A 240 -18.32 -3.12 -1.41
CA LEU A 240 -17.85 -3.83 -2.59
C LEU A 240 -18.76 -3.57 -3.78
N ILE A 241 -20.08 -3.59 -3.57
CA ILE A 241 -21.07 -3.29 -4.62
C ILE A 241 -20.80 -1.91 -5.23
N LYS A 242 -20.58 -0.87 -4.42
CA LYS A 242 -20.27 0.47 -4.93
C LYS A 242 -19.06 0.49 -5.85
N HIS A 243 -17.99 -0.20 -5.49
CA HIS A 243 -16.80 -0.26 -6.33
C HIS A 243 -17.01 -1.08 -7.62
N ILE A 244 -17.86 -2.11 -7.58
CA ILE A 244 -18.27 -2.87 -8.78
C ILE A 244 -19.10 -1.97 -9.70
N GLU A 245 -20.03 -1.20 -9.15
CA GLU A 245 -20.86 -0.26 -9.90
C GLU A 245 -20.01 0.82 -10.59
N ILE A 246 -19.03 1.40 -9.88
CA ILE A 246 -18.08 2.35 -10.48
C ILE A 246 -17.31 1.69 -11.64
N PHE A 247 -16.80 0.48 -11.42
CA PHE A 247 -15.98 -0.22 -12.41
C PHE A 247 -16.74 -0.49 -13.73
N GLU A 248 -18.02 -0.87 -13.62
CA GLU A 248 -18.89 -1.14 -14.77
C GLU A 248 -19.48 0.14 -15.39
N PHE A 249 -19.84 1.13 -14.57
CA PHE A 249 -20.30 2.41 -15.07
C PHE A 249 -19.26 3.04 -16.00
N VAL A 250 -18.00 3.12 -15.56
CA VAL A 250 -16.91 3.64 -16.39
C VAL A 250 -16.73 2.80 -17.65
N ARG A 251 -16.88 1.46 -17.58
CA ARG A 251 -16.78 0.59 -18.77
C ARG A 251 -17.82 0.95 -19.82
N ILE A 252 -19.07 1.17 -19.39
CA ILE A 252 -20.18 1.51 -20.28
C ILE A 252 -19.95 2.89 -20.91
N GLU A 253 -19.45 3.85 -20.14
CA GLU A 253 -19.08 5.18 -20.67
C GLU A 253 -17.91 5.09 -21.66
N ASP A 254 -16.89 4.26 -21.37
CA ASP A 254 -15.77 3.99 -22.28
C ASP A 254 -16.25 3.44 -23.63
N GLU A 255 -17.21 2.51 -23.61
CA GLU A 255 -17.78 1.90 -24.82
C GLU A 255 -18.57 2.91 -25.67
N LYS A 256 -19.32 3.81 -25.01
CA LYS A 256 -20.03 4.91 -25.70
C LYS A 256 -19.05 5.91 -26.30
N GLU A 257 -18.02 6.32 -25.54
CA GLU A 257 -16.99 7.25 -26.00
C GLU A 257 -16.24 6.67 -27.20
N PHE A 258 -15.85 5.40 -27.13
CA PHE A 258 -15.18 4.69 -28.23
C PHE A 258 -16.05 4.62 -29.48
N THR A 259 -17.32 4.25 -29.34
CA THR A 259 -18.26 4.18 -30.46
C THR A 259 -18.48 5.55 -31.11
N ALA A 260 -18.57 6.61 -30.30
CA ALA A 260 -18.69 7.97 -30.79
C ALA A 260 -17.45 8.40 -31.61
N GLN A 261 -16.24 8.04 -31.15
CA GLN A 261 -15.00 8.32 -31.89
C GLN A 261 -14.96 7.59 -33.25
N LEU A 262 -15.42 6.34 -33.32
CA LEU A 262 -15.47 5.59 -34.59
C LEU A 262 -16.44 6.22 -35.61
N ASN A 263 -17.61 6.67 -35.15
CA ASN A 263 -18.62 7.29 -36.02
C ASN A 263 -18.21 8.67 -36.55
N ILE A 264 -17.21 9.33 -35.94
CA ILE A 264 -16.65 10.59 -36.43
C ILE A 264 -15.62 10.32 -37.55
N VAL A 265 -15.00 9.14 -37.58
CA VAL A 265 -13.94 8.77 -38.53
C VAL A 265 -14.49 8.04 -39.76
N SER A 266 -15.74 7.56 -39.72
CA SER A 266 -16.48 6.94 -40.83
C SER A 266 -17.26 7.94 -41.67
#